data_AF-A0A2M3ZEG1-F1
#
_entry.id   AF-A0A2M3ZEG1-F1
#
_cell.length_a   1.000
_cell.length_b   1.000
_cell.length_c   1.000
_cell.angle_alpha   90.00
_cell.angle_beta   90.00
_cell.angle_gamma   90.00
#
_symmetry.space_group_name_H-M   'P 1'
#
loop_
_entity.id
_entity.type
_entity.pdbx_description
1 polymer ?
#
loop_
_entity_poly.entity_id
_entity_poly.type
_entity_poly.pdbx_seq_one_letter_code
_entity_poly.pdbx_strand_id
1 'polypeptide(L)'
;MMNANTVALLLLVALAICIGDSAEIPPLPVQDTEQPNGAATEESNDDSYLGVKLYKIERPCAMLGGMCVQTSECNHRPANSGLCPENAHLGVDCCYEVKPASNLTCHEYLGACMNRCAEGLQRPATDCTDGQRCCVLVG
;
A
#
# COMPACT_ATOMS: atom_id res chain seq x y z
N MET A 1 -41.45 35.40 -21.33
CA MET A 1 -40.21 35.96 -21.91
C MET A 1 -39.43 36.57 -20.77
N MET A 2 -38.38 35.89 -20.29
CA MET A 2 -37.59 36.33 -19.12
C MET A 2 -36.54 37.34 -19.59
N ASN A 3 -36.40 38.45 -18.86
CA ASN A 3 -35.47 39.55 -19.18
C ASN A 3 -34.02 39.07 -19.01
N ALA A 4 -33.11 39.52 -19.87
CA ALA A 4 -31.68 39.17 -19.84
C ALA A 4 -31.03 39.42 -18.47
N ASN A 5 -31.53 40.42 -17.73
CA ASN A 5 -31.07 40.74 -16.38
C ASN A 5 -31.43 39.67 -15.34
N THR A 6 -32.51 38.90 -15.55
CA THR A 6 -32.96 37.84 -14.65
C THR A 6 -32.11 36.57 -14.82
N VAL A 7 -31.63 36.30 -16.03
CA VAL A 7 -30.73 35.18 -16.34
C VAL A 7 -29.34 35.43 -15.75
N ALA A 8 -28.84 36.67 -15.84
CA ALA A 8 -27.55 37.06 -15.27
C ALA A 8 -27.54 36.98 -13.73
N LEU A 9 -28.64 37.37 -13.06
CA LEU A 9 -28.76 37.28 -11.61
C LEU A 9 -28.76 35.82 -11.10
N LEU A 10 -29.44 34.92 -11.83
CA LEU A 10 -29.50 33.50 -11.48
C LEU A 10 -28.13 32.80 -11.64
N LEU A 11 -27.33 33.16 -12.64
CA LEU A 11 -25.98 32.64 -12.82
C LEU A 11 -25.01 33.12 -11.71
N LEU A 12 -25.16 34.36 -11.25
CA LEU A 12 -24.34 34.89 -10.14
C LEU A 12 -24.67 34.23 -8.80
N VAL A 13 -25.95 33.93 -8.54
CA VAL A 13 -26.36 33.22 -7.31
C VAL A 13 -25.92 31.76 -7.33
N ALA A 14 -25.90 31.09 -8.50
CA ALA A 14 -25.42 29.70 -8.61
C ALA A 14 -23.90 29.56 -8.39
N LEU A 15 -23.10 30.57 -8.74
CA LEU A 15 -21.65 30.57 -8.48
C LEU A 15 -21.30 30.89 -7.01
N ALA A 16 -22.19 31.55 -6.27
CA ALA A 16 -21.97 31.90 -4.87
C ALA A 16 -22.31 30.78 -3.87
N ILE A 17 -23.07 29.75 -4.26
CA ILE A 17 -23.50 28.67 -3.36
C ILE A 17 -22.45 27.56 -3.22
N CYS A 18 -21.40 27.54 -4.05
CA CYS A 18 -20.29 26.58 -3.92
C CYS A 18 -19.16 27.05 -3.00
N ILE A 19 -19.29 28.22 -2.35
CA ILE A 19 -18.29 28.80 -1.46
C ILE A 19 -18.97 29.22 -0.15
N GLY A 20 -19.31 28.25 0.69
CA GLY A 20 -19.88 28.57 1.99
C GLY A 20 -20.57 27.43 2.73
N ASP A 21 -19.80 26.39 3.08
CA ASP A 21 -19.97 25.69 4.36
C ASP A 21 -18.62 24.99 4.67
N SER A 22 -17.63 25.81 5.03
CA SER A 22 -16.42 25.28 5.66
C SER A 22 -16.80 24.94 7.11
N ALA A 23 -17.14 23.69 7.36
CA ALA A 23 -17.02 23.14 8.70
C ALA A 23 -15.58 23.41 9.17
N GLU A 24 -15.46 24.23 10.21
CA GLU A 24 -14.20 24.66 10.79
C GLU A 24 -13.54 23.45 11.45
N ILE A 25 -12.69 22.75 10.68
CA ILE A 25 -11.79 21.73 11.22
C ILE A 25 -10.72 22.51 12.00
N PRO A 26 -10.53 22.25 13.31
CA PRO A 26 -9.45 22.90 14.05
C PRO A 26 -8.11 22.58 13.37
N PRO A 27 -7.19 23.56 13.27
CA PRO A 27 -5.91 23.34 12.60
C PRO A 27 -5.17 22.22 13.33
N LEU A 28 -4.90 21.13 12.60
CA LEU A 28 -3.83 20.22 12.97
C LEU A 28 -2.52 21.01 12.92
N PRO A 29 -1.58 20.79 13.85
CA PRO A 29 -0.33 21.54 13.89
C PRO A 29 0.41 21.39 12.55
N VAL A 30 0.57 22.52 11.86
CA VAL A 30 1.41 22.65 10.66
C VAL A 30 2.85 22.51 11.13
N GLN A 31 3.54 21.46 10.70
CA GLN A 31 4.99 21.42 10.71
C GLN A 31 5.46 22.13 9.44
N ASP A 32 6.10 23.29 9.61
CA ASP A 32 6.74 24.01 8.53
C ASP A 32 7.88 23.16 7.95
N THR A 33 7.69 22.60 6.77
CA THR A 33 8.80 22.26 5.89
C THR A 33 8.57 22.95 4.55
N GLU A 34 9.24 24.10 4.43
CA GLU A 34 9.55 24.72 3.15
C GLU A 34 10.02 23.65 2.17
N GLN A 35 9.40 23.62 1.00
CA GLN A 35 9.77 22.79 -0.12
C GLN A 35 10.85 23.52 -0.92
N PRO A 36 12.14 23.14 -0.83
CA PRO A 36 13.07 23.40 -1.91
C PRO A 36 12.93 22.27 -2.93
N ASN A 37 12.96 22.65 -4.20
CA ASN A 37 13.19 21.72 -5.30
C ASN A 37 14.45 20.88 -5.03
N GLY A 38 14.33 19.55 -5.10
CA GLY A 38 15.48 18.66 -5.23
C GLY A 38 15.56 17.55 -4.18
N ALA A 39 15.74 16.33 -4.69
CA ALA A 39 15.97 15.07 -3.98
C ALA A 39 14.76 14.57 -3.16
N ALA A 40 14.12 13.53 -3.71
CA ALA A 40 13.34 12.59 -2.92
C ALA A 40 14.16 12.22 -1.68
N THR A 41 13.74 12.73 -0.53
CA THR A 41 14.31 12.33 0.75
C THR A 41 13.54 11.07 1.10
N GLU A 42 14.18 9.91 0.91
CA GLU A 42 13.63 8.63 1.32
C GLU A 42 13.56 8.59 2.85
N GLU A 43 12.44 9.02 3.42
CA GLU A 43 12.00 8.50 4.71
C GLU A 43 11.49 7.08 4.45
N SER A 44 12.41 6.11 4.41
CA SER A 44 12.08 4.70 4.29
C SER A 44 11.53 4.21 5.63
N ASN A 45 10.23 4.35 5.82
CA ASN A 45 9.51 3.30 6.51
C ASN A 45 9.75 2.05 5.64
N ASP A 46 10.67 1.17 6.05
CA ASP A 46 10.97 -0.06 5.30
C ASP A 46 9.74 -0.97 5.37
N ASP A 47 8.77 -0.70 4.50
CA ASP A 47 7.58 -1.52 4.37
C ASP A 47 8.06 -2.90 3.89
N SER A 48 7.92 -3.88 4.76
CA SER A 48 8.25 -5.27 4.48
C SER A 48 7.01 -6.14 4.61
N TYR A 49 6.89 -7.13 3.73
CA TYR A 49 5.79 -8.07 3.72
C TYR A 49 6.35 -9.49 3.77
N LEU A 50 5.97 -10.25 4.80
CA LEU A 50 6.50 -11.60 5.06
C LEU A 50 8.05 -11.63 5.07
N GLY A 51 8.65 -10.60 5.67
CA GLY A 51 10.11 -10.42 5.76
C GLY A 51 10.79 -10.04 4.44
N VAL A 52 10.02 -9.79 3.37
CA VAL A 52 10.55 -9.33 2.08
C VAL A 52 10.43 -7.82 1.98
N LYS A 53 11.53 -7.14 1.63
CA LYS A 53 11.55 -5.70 1.38
C LYS A 53 10.65 -5.34 0.19
N LEU A 54 9.72 -4.42 0.41
CA LEU A 54 8.93 -3.83 -0.68
C LEU A 54 9.65 -2.59 -1.22
N TYR A 55 9.63 -2.47 -2.54
CA TYR A 55 10.03 -1.25 -3.23
C TYR A 55 8.78 -0.46 -3.58
N LYS A 56 8.96 0.85 -3.86
CA LYS A 56 7.88 1.72 -4.34
C LYS A 56 7.10 1.02 -5.45
N ILE A 57 5.82 0.79 -5.19
CA ILE A 57 4.95 0.15 -6.16
C ILE A 57 4.74 1.09 -7.36
N GLU A 58 4.94 0.56 -8.56
CA GLU A 58 4.81 1.32 -9.79
C GLU A 58 3.50 0.99 -10.51
N ARG A 59 2.91 1.98 -11.19
CA ARG A 59 1.61 1.86 -11.84
C ARG A 59 1.45 0.60 -12.71
N PRO A 60 2.39 0.20 -13.58
CA PRO A 60 2.23 -1.02 -14.37
C PRO A 60 2.13 -2.29 -13.53
N CYS A 61 2.82 -2.38 -12.39
CA CYS A 61 2.70 -3.50 -11.46
C CYS A 61 1.40 -3.43 -10.63
N ALA A 62 1.06 -2.25 -10.10
CA ALA A 62 -0.14 -2.03 -9.31
C ALA A 62 -1.43 -2.37 -10.05
N MET A 63 -1.49 -2.08 -11.36
CA MET A 63 -2.63 -2.42 -12.21
C MET A 63 -2.87 -3.92 -12.35
N LEU A 64 -1.86 -4.74 -12.07
CA LEU A 64 -1.97 -6.20 -12.04
C LEU A 64 -2.25 -6.72 -10.62
N GLY A 65 -2.29 -5.84 -9.61
CA GLY A 65 -2.41 -6.23 -8.20
C GLY A 65 -1.12 -6.84 -7.63
N GLY A 66 0.03 -6.59 -8.26
CA GLY A 66 1.32 -7.07 -7.77
C GLY A 66 2.05 -6.06 -6.87
N MET A 67 3.23 -6.45 -6.42
CA MET A 67 4.16 -5.63 -5.64
C MET A 67 5.57 -5.67 -6.23
N CYS A 68 6.32 -4.58 -6.07
CA CYS A 68 7.71 -4.48 -6.53
C CYS A 68 8.65 -5.06 -5.48
N VAL A 69 9.33 -6.15 -5.79
CA VAL A 69 10.28 -6.85 -4.90
C VAL A 69 11.50 -7.31 -5.70
N GLN A 70 12.58 -7.69 -5.02
CA GLN A 70 13.68 -8.37 -5.69
C GLN A 70 13.19 -9.67 -6.34
N THR A 71 13.59 -9.89 -7.60
CA THR A 71 13.16 -11.05 -8.39
C THR A 71 13.53 -12.40 -7.75
N SER A 72 14.58 -12.45 -6.90
CA SER A 72 14.95 -13.63 -6.11
C SER A 72 13.89 -14.03 -5.08
N GLU A 73 13.24 -13.04 -4.48
CA GLU A 73 12.24 -13.18 -3.41
C GLU A 73 10.84 -13.47 -3.96
N CYS A 74 10.66 -13.47 -5.29
CA CYS A 74 9.37 -13.73 -5.90
C CYS A 74 9.10 -15.23 -6.11
N ASN A 75 7.93 -15.70 -5.68
CA ASN A 75 7.41 -17.04 -5.93
C ASN A 75 6.65 -17.10 -7.27
N HIS A 76 5.75 -16.14 -7.51
CA HIS A 76 4.92 -16.11 -8.71
C HIS A 76 4.99 -14.75 -9.41
N ARG A 77 5.44 -14.75 -10.68
CA ARG A 77 5.65 -13.54 -11.50
C ARG A 77 4.60 -13.42 -12.61
N PRO A 78 4.26 -12.18 -13.02
CA PRO A 78 3.54 -11.94 -14.26
C PRO A 78 4.31 -12.46 -15.48
N ALA A 79 3.59 -12.70 -16.59
CA ALA A 79 4.21 -13.08 -17.86
C ALA A 79 5.05 -11.95 -18.47
N ASN A 80 4.68 -10.70 -18.21
CA ASN A 80 5.40 -9.50 -18.66
C ASN A 80 6.38 -9.07 -17.57
N SER A 81 7.61 -8.72 -17.98
CA SER A 81 8.65 -8.17 -17.10
C SER A 81 8.81 -6.66 -17.25
N GLY A 82 9.63 -6.05 -16.40
CA GLY A 82 9.95 -4.61 -16.46
C GLY A 82 8.80 -3.72 -15.98
N LEU A 83 8.00 -4.24 -15.05
CA LEU A 83 6.82 -3.56 -14.50
C LEU A 83 7.17 -2.69 -13.28
N CYS A 84 8.42 -2.73 -12.82
CA CYS A 84 9.00 -1.83 -11.81
C CYS A 84 10.29 -1.17 -12.34
N PRO A 85 10.21 -0.30 -13.37
CA PRO A 85 11.39 0.26 -14.05
C PRO A 85 12.28 1.16 -13.19
N GLU A 86 11.77 1.88 -12.18
CA GLU A 86 12.58 2.77 -11.34
C GLU A 86 13.69 1.98 -10.61
N ASN A 87 13.34 0.78 -10.11
CA ASN A 87 14.23 -0.08 -9.34
C ASN A 87 14.78 -1.28 -10.14
N ALA A 88 14.57 -1.34 -11.45
CA ALA A 88 14.99 -2.46 -12.29
C ALA A 88 16.51 -2.73 -12.23
N HIS A 89 17.31 -1.68 -12.03
CA HIS A 89 18.76 -1.76 -11.87
C HIS A 89 19.20 -2.54 -10.60
N LEU A 90 18.30 -2.69 -9.61
CA LEU A 90 18.50 -3.46 -8.39
C LEU A 90 17.98 -4.90 -8.52
N GLY A 91 17.57 -5.34 -9.72
CA GLY A 91 16.96 -6.65 -9.93
C GLY A 91 15.53 -6.76 -9.40
N VAL A 92 14.85 -5.63 -9.24
CA VAL A 92 13.45 -5.53 -8.80
C VAL A 92 12.51 -5.65 -10.00
N ASP A 93 11.44 -6.42 -9.84
CA ASP A 93 10.35 -6.48 -10.81
C ASP A 93 9.03 -6.81 -10.08
N CYS A 94 7.93 -6.84 -10.84
CA CYS A 94 6.61 -7.11 -10.29
C CYS A 94 6.42 -8.57 -9.89
N CYS A 95 5.76 -8.78 -8.76
CA CYS A 95 5.50 -10.07 -8.17
C CYS A 95 4.07 -10.18 -7.64
N TYR A 96 3.43 -11.32 -7.83
CA TYR A 96 2.10 -11.60 -7.25
C TYR A 96 2.20 -12.21 -5.86
N GLU A 97 3.19 -13.08 -5.65
CA GLU A 97 3.38 -13.81 -4.40
C GLU A 97 4.87 -13.90 -4.09
N VAL A 98 5.26 -13.46 -2.90
CA VAL A 98 6.64 -13.57 -2.42
C VAL A 98 6.90 -14.91 -1.75
N LYS A 99 8.17 -15.30 -1.72
CA LYS A 99 8.67 -16.35 -0.84
C LYS A 99 8.82 -15.75 0.56
N PRO A 100 8.10 -16.25 1.58
CA PRO A 100 8.29 -15.77 2.94
C PRO A 100 9.73 -15.99 3.41
N ALA A 101 10.25 -15.08 4.23
CA ALA A 101 11.51 -15.29 4.91
C ALA A 101 11.45 -16.55 5.81
N SER A 102 12.60 -17.20 6.02
CA SER A 102 12.65 -18.51 6.69
C SER A 102 12.44 -18.46 8.21
N ASN A 103 12.56 -17.29 8.84
CA ASN A 103 12.54 -17.12 10.30
C ASN A 103 11.45 -16.14 10.76
N LEU A 104 10.26 -16.24 10.17
CA LEU A 104 9.14 -15.40 10.59
C LEU A 104 8.49 -15.92 11.87
N THR A 105 8.01 -14.99 12.67
CA THR A 105 7.08 -15.20 13.77
C THR A 105 5.65 -15.35 13.23
N CYS A 106 4.77 -15.90 14.04
CA CYS A 106 3.40 -16.15 13.62
C CYS A 106 2.63 -14.84 13.41
N HIS A 107 2.97 -13.81 14.19
CA HIS A 107 2.42 -12.47 14.04
C HIS A 107 2.82 -11.83 12.69
N GLU A 108 4.03 -12.08 12.19
CA GLU A 108 4.45 -11.59 10.86
C GLU A 108 3.68 -12.26 9.71
N TYR A 109 3.18 -13.48 9.93
CA TYR A 109 2.22 -14.13 9.03
C TYR A 109 0.78 -13.60 9.21
N LEU A 110 0.55 -12.63 10.10
CA LEU A 110 -0.78 -12.17 10.53
C LEU A 110 -1.63 -13.32 11.11
N GLY A 111 -0.97 -14.32 11.68
CA GLY A 111 -1.58 -15.51 12.25
C GLY A 111 -1.67 -15.45 13.77
N ALA A 112 -2.23 -16.52 14.34
CA ALA A 112 -2.22 -16.80 15.77
C ALA A 112 -1.73 -18.22 16.04
N CYS A 113 -0.97 -18.41 17.12
CA CYS A 113 -0.58 -19.74 17.58
C CYS A 113 -1.80 -20.44 18.18
N MET A 114 -2.18 -21.59 17.60
CA MET A 114 -3.33 -22.39 18.00
C MET A 114 -2.95 -23.86 18.06
N ASN A 115 -3.68 -24.65 18.86
CA ASN A 115 -3.42 -26.10 18.96
C ASN A 115 -3.70 -26.85 17.65
N ARG A 116 -4.65 -26.37 16.82
CA ARG A 116 -4.97 -26.96 15.51
C ARG A 116 -5.65 -25.97 14.57
N CYS A 117 -5.39 -26.15 13.28
CA CYS A 117 -6.18 -25.59 12.18
C CYS A 117 -6.00 -26.49 10.94
N ALA A 118 -6.82 -26.28 9.90
CA ALA A 118 -6.67 -27.00 8.64
C ALA A 118 -5.25 -26.82 8.08
N GLU A 119 -4.68 -27.86 7.48
CA GLU A 119 -3.27 -27.89 7.06
C GLU A 119 -2.92 -26.73 6.10
N GLY A 120 -3.82 -26.39 5.17
CA GLY A 120 -3.61 -25.26 4.25
C GLY A 120 -3.54 -23.87 4.91
N LEU A 121 -4.02 -23.75 6.15
CA LEU A 121 -3.97 -22.51 6.93
C LEU A 121 -2.73 -22.42 7.83
N GLN A 122 -1.95 -23.50 7.91
CA GLN A 122 -0.76 -23.54 8.75
C GLN A 122 0.40 -22.81 8.07
N ARG A 123 1.20 -22.07 8.85
CA ARG A 123 2.42 -21.41 8.39
C ARG A 123 3.62 -21.82 9.25
N PRO A 124 4.84 -21.89 8.68
CA PRO A 124 6.04 -22.29 9.40
C PRO A 124 6.58 -21.11 10.22
N ALA A 125 5.97 -20.86 11.38
CA ALA A 125 6.43 -19.84 12.32
C ALA A 125 7.41 -20.40 13.35
N THR A 126 8.29 -19.53 13.86
CA THR A 126 9.36 -19.88 14.81
C THR A 126 8.99 -19.73 16.28
N ASP A 127 7.90 -19.01 16.59
CA ASP A 127 7.53 -18.55 17.94
C ASP A 127 6.37 -19.34 18.58
N CYS A 128 5.69 -20.22 17.85
CA CYS A 128 4.66 -21.08 18.43
C CYS A 128 5.28 -22.25 19.21
N THR A 129 4.96 -22.33 20.52
CA THR A 129 5.49 -23.37 21.43
C THR A 129 4.48 -24.50 21.66
N ASP A 130 4.86 -25.51 22.45
CA ASP A 130 3.92 -26.51 23.02
C ASP A 130 3.09 -27.30 22.00
N GLY A 131 3.68 -27.54 20.82
CA GLY A 131 3.02 -28.27 19.72
C GLY A 131 1.96 -27.44 18.98
N GLN A 132 1.85 -26.15 19.26
CA GLN A 132 0.98 -25.22 18.54
C GLN A 132 1.45 -25.04 17.09
N ARG A 133 0.51 -24.62 16.24
CA ARG A 133 0.72 -24.27 14.85
C ARG A 133 0.36 -22.80 14.65
N CYS A 134 1.11 -22.10 13.81
CA CYS A 134 0.70 -20.78 13.37
C CYS A 134 -0.44 -20.91 12.36
N CYS A 135 -1.59 -20.33 12.67
CA CYS A 135 -2.80 -20.43 11.88
C CYS A 135 -3.20 -19.06 11.34
N VAL A 136 -3.34 -18.94 10.02
CA VAL A 136 -3.82 -17.74 9.32
C VAL A 136 -5.26 -17.98 8.88
N LEU A 137 -6.23 -17.37 9.56
CA LEU A 137 -7.66 -17.69 9.41
C LEU A 137 -8.41 -16.80 8.40
N VAL A 138 -7.75 -15.75 7.91
CA VAL A 138 -8.24 -14.87 6.85
C VAL A 138 -7.16 -14.86 5.78
N GLY A 139 -7.49 -15.40 4.61
CA GLY A 139 -6.65 -15.41 3.42
C GLY A 139 -7.43 -14.85 2.25
#